data_AF-A0AAJ1FVZ6-F1
#
_entry.id   AF-A0AAJ1FVZ6-F1
#
_cell.length_a   1.000
_cell.length_b   1.000
_cell.length_c   1.000
_cell.angle_alpha   90.00
_cell.angle_beta   90.00
_cell.angle_gamma   90.00
#
_symmetry.space_group_name_H-M   'P 1'
#
loop_
_entity.id
_entity.type
_entity.pdbx_description
1 polymer ?
#
loop_
_entity_poly.entity_id
_entity_poly.type
_entity_poly.pdbx_seq_one_letter_code
_entity_poly.pdbx_strand_id
1 'polypeptide(L)'
;MKDVVLFVSGFIFSLASFYSARYALEGNKHKWLCRCLTAVWVSMGFVLFPLFFALGLYGPALIFVAANVILVWAGREHKKELARKNKKTTAVTAHVPLVEVDMPWLSLKEIGFSYFDYEGKVAYRRVDVESCDGMFIKGYCHFHREMRAFELVRIESGIIILRNTGKTMDVNSWLVAYVEAYDR
;
A
#
# COMPACT_ATOMS: atom_id res chain seq x y z
N MET A 1 10.62 -33.49 -35.75
CA MET A 1 10.15 -32.08 -35.80
C MET A 1 8.86 -31.86 -35.00
N LYS A 2 7.81 -32.68 -35.17
CA LYS A 2 6.55 -32.53 -34.43
C LYS A 2 6.71 -32.60 -32.90
N ASP A 3 7.55 -33.49 -32.40
CA ASP A 3 7.78 -33.66 -30.95
C ASP A 3 8.56 -32.49 -30.33
N VAL A 4 9.48 -31.90 -31.09
CA VAL A 4 10.23 -30.69 -30.67
C VAL A 4 9.30 -29.49 -30.57
N VAL A 5 8.37 -29.33 -31.52
CA VAL A 5 7.37 -28.25 -31.51
C VAL A 5 6.42 -28.41 -30.32
N LEU A 6 5.96 -29.63 -30.04
CA LEU A 6 5.13 -29.94 -28.87
C LEU A 6 5.86 -29.62 -27.57
N PHE A 7 7.13 -30.01 -27.45
CA PHE A 7 7.95 -29.75 -26.27
C PHE A 7 8.16 -28.25 -26.01
N VAL A 8 8.54 -27.50 -27.06
CA VAL A 8 8.74 -26.05 -26.98
C VAL A 8 7.43 -25.33 -26.66
N SER A 9 6.30 -25.76 -27.23
CA SER A 9 4.99 -25.18 -26.91
C SER A 9 4.60 -25.41 -25.44
N GLY A 10 4.80 -26.62 -24.90
CA GLY A 10 4.55 -26.92 -23.49
C GLY A 10 5.43 -26.08 -22.55
N PHE A 11 6.69 -25.83 -22.93
CA PHE A 11 7.60 -24.96 -22.19
C PHE A 11 7.12 -23.51 -22.15
N ILE A 12 6.70 -22.96 -23.31
CA ILE A 12 6.15 -21.60 -23.40
C ILE A 12 4.86 -21.47 -22.58
N PHE A 13 3.99 -22.48 -22.59
CA PHE A 13 2.75 -22.49 -21.80
C PHE A 13 3.00 -22.56 -20.29
N SER A 14 4.01 -23.32 -19.84
CA SER A 14 4.42 -23.37 -18.43
C SER A 14 4.95 -22.01 -17.96
N LEU A 15 5.78 -21.35 -18.77
CA LEU A 15 6.26 -19.99 -18.52
C LEU A 15 5.12 -18.95 -18.49
N ALA A 16 4.16 -19.03 -19.40
CA ALA A 16 3.00 -18.14 -19.40
C ALA A 16 2.12 -18.33 -18.15
N SER A 17 1.99 -19.56 -17.68
CA SER A 17 1.27 -19.91 -16.44
C SER A 17 2.00 -19.37 -15.21
N PHE A 18 3.33 -19.43 -15.20
CA PHE A 18 4.18 -18.84 -14.16
C PHE A 18 3.99 -17.31 -14.04
N TYR A 19 4.04 -16.60 -15.16
CA TYR A 19 3.84 -15.15 -15.16
C TYR A 19 2.42 -14.75 -14.70
N SER A 20 1.42 -15.55 -15.08
CA SER A 20 0.01 -15.28 -14.74
C SER A 20 -0.28 -15.54 -13.26
N ALA A 21 0.21 -16.66 -12.69
CA ALA A 21 0.05 -17.00 -11.28
C ALA A 21 0.78 -16.02 -10.36
N ARG A 22 2.00 -15.61 -10.74
CA ARG A 22 2.78 -14.61 -9.98
C ARG A 22 2.05 -13.28 -9.88
N TYR A 23 1.38 -12.86 -10.96
CA TYR A 23 0.65 -11.60 -11.00
C TYR A 23 -0.64 -11.63 -10.18
N ALA A 24 -1.38 -12.75 -10.21
CA ALA A 24 -2.56 -12.95 -9.35
C ALA A 24 -2.22 -12.86 -7.85
N LEU A 25 -0.98 -13.20 -7.48
CA LEU A 25 -0.50 -13.21 -6.10
C LEU A 25 0.22 -11.93 -5.66
N GLU A 26 0.38 -10.94 -6.56
CA GLU A 26 1.21 -9.75 -6.32
C GLU A 26 0.62 -8.76 -5.29
N GLY A 27 -0.66 -8.93 -4.93
CA GLY A 27 -1.36 -8.23 -3.85
C GLY A 27 -1.35 -8.94 -2.48
N ASN A 28 -0.77 -10.13 -2.37
CA ASN A 28 -0.79 -10.91 -1.14
C ASN A 28 0.37 -10.52 -0.20
N LYS A 29 0.10 -10.47 1.12
CA LYS A 29 1.06 -10.08 2.17
C LYS A 29 2.27 -11.02 2.24
N HIS A 30 2.11 -12.26 1.80
CA HIS A 30 3.14 -13.32 1.81
C HIS A 30 3.75 -13.57 0.41
N LYS A 31 4.38 -12.54 -0.16
CA LYS A 31 5.02 -12.60 -1.49
C LYS A 31 6.08 -13.71 -1.62
N TRP A 32 6.75 -14.07 -0.52
CA TRP A 32 7.77 -15.12 -0.50
C TRP A 32 7.18 -16.52 -0.70
N LEU A 33 6.12 -16.87 0.02
CA LEU A 33 5.42 -18.16 -0.10
C LEU A 33 4.90 -18.39 -1.52
N CYS A 34 4.37 -17.32 -2.12
CA CYS A 34 3.89 -17.34 -3.50
C CYS A 34 5.01 -17.64 -4.50
N ARG A 35 6.20 -17.05 -4.32
CA ARG A 35 7.38 -17.33 -5.16
C ARG A 35 7.81 -18.79 -5.06
N CYS A 36 7.86 -19.34 -3.84
CA CYS A 36 8.21 -20.74 -3.62
C CYS A 36 7.20 -21.70 -4.29
N LEU A 37 5.90 -21.50 -4.09
CA LEU A 37 4.87 -22.33 -4.72
C LEU A 37 4.92 -22.25 -6.25
N THR A 38 5.17 -21.07 -6.82
CA THR A 38 5.31 -20.93 -8.27
C THR A 38 6.57 -21.60 -8.82
N ALA A 39 7.69 -21.56 -8.09
CA ALA A 39 8.92 -22.23 -8.51
C ALA A 39 8.76 -23.76 -8.50
N VAL A 40 8.08 -24.30 -7.48
CA VAL A 40 7.73 -25.72 -7.39
C VAL A 40 6.80 -26.14 -8.52
N TRP A 41 5.81 -25.32 -8.88
CA TRP A 41 4.89 -25.64 -9.98
C TRP A 41 5.60 -25.69 -11.35
N VAL A 42 6.52 -24.75 -11.61
CA VAL A 42 7.30 -24.72 -12.86
C VAL A 42 8.28 -25.89 -12.94
N SER A 43 8.98 -26.20 -11.84
CA SER A 43 9.90 -27.35 -11.82
C SER A 43 9.14 -28.66 -11.99
N MET A 44 7.96 -28.78 -11.36
CA MET A 44 7.08 -29.93 -11.54
C MET A 44 6.59 -30.06 -12.98
N GLY A 45 6.24 -28.95 -13.65
CA GLY A 45 5.90 -28.95 -15.07
C GLY A 45 7.07 -29.34 -15.98
N PHE A 46 8.30 -28.95 -15.63
CA PHE A 46 9.50 -29.29 -16.40
C PHE A 46 9.88 -30.78 -16.29
N VAL A 47 9.53 -31.44 -15.19
CA VAL A 47 9.86 -32.86 -14.95
C VAL A 47 8.70 -33.78 -15.34
N LEU A 48 7.46 -33.46 -14.94
CA LEU A 48 6.32 -34.35 -15.14
C LEU A 48 5.83 -34.36 -16.59
N PHE A 49 5.85 -33.23 -17.29
CA PHE A 49 5.34 -33.16 -18.66
C PHE A 49 6.15 -34.01 -19.66
N PRO A 50 7.50 -33.97 -19.66
CA PRO A 50 8.32 -34.88 -20.47
C PRO A 50 8.15 -36.34 -20.05
N LEU A 51 8.02 -36.59 -18.75
CA LEU A 51 7.85 -37.94 -18.20
C LEU A 51 6.53 -38.58 -18.65
N PHE A 52 5.43 -37.83 -18.65
CA PHE A 52 4.15 -38.32 -19.16
C PHE A 52 4.20 -38.64 -20.66
N PHE A 53 4.91 -37.83 -21.45
CA PHE A 53 5.14 -38.11 -22.86
C PHE A 53 6.01 -39.35 -23.09
N ALA A 54 7.10 -39.50 -22.33
CA ALA A 54 8.01 -40.63 -22.42
C ALA A 54 7.35 -41.96 -22.04
N LEU A 55 6.41 -41.94 -21.09
CA LEU A 55 5.64 -43.10 -20.64
C LEU A 55 4.37 -43.38 -21.47
N GLY A 56 4.09 -42.58 -22.50
CA GLY A 56 2.87 -42.72 -23.31
C GLY A 56 1.56 -42.38 -22.57
N LEU A 57 1.66 -41.67 -21.44
CA LEU A 57 0.53 -41.27 -20.59
C LEU A 57 -0.08 -39.95 -21.09
N TYR A 58 -0.68 -39.99 -22.28
CA TYR A 58 -1.22 -38.79 -22.93
C TYR A 58 -2.43 -38.17 -22.20
N GLY A 59 -3.23 -38.97 -21.50
CA GLY A 59 -4.39 -38.49 -20.72
C GLY A 59 -3.98 -37.49 -19.62
N PRO A 60 -3.09 -37.87 -18.68
CA PRO A 60 -2.54 -36.96 -17.69
C PRO A 60 -1.85 -35.72 -18.30
N ALA A 61 -1.16 -35.88 -19.43
CA ALA A 61 -0.53 -34.75 -20.12
C ALA A 61 -1.55 -33.72 -20.61
N LEU A 62 -2.69 -34.16 -21.16
CA LEU A 62 -3.77 -33.27 -21.60
C LEU A 62 -4.43 -32.55 -20.42
N ILE A 63 -4.66 -33.24 -19.30
CA ILE A 63 -5.21 -32.63 -18.07
C ILE A 63 -4.25 -31.54 -17.56
N PHE A 64 -2.95 -31.82 -17.58
CA PHE A 64 -1.93 -30.86 -17.16
C PHE A 64 -1.92 -29.60 -18.05
N VAL A 65 -2.03 -29.77 -19.37
CA VAL A 65 -2.14 -28.64 -20.31
C VAL A 65 -3.41 -27.83 -20.04
N ALA A 66 -4.57 -28.48 -19.87
CA ALA A 66 -5.83 -27.82 -19.59
C ALA A 66 -5.78 -26.98 -18.29
N ALA A 67 -5.19 -27.52 -17.22
CA ALA A 67 -5.01 -26.81 -15.95
C ALA A 67 -4.16 -25.54 -16.10
N ASN A 68 -3.08 -25.60 -16.89
CA ASN A 68 -2.23 -24.44 -17.18
C ASN A 68 -2.99 -23.37 -17.99
N VAL A 69 -3.80 -23.78 -18.98
CA VAL A 69 -4.64 -22.84 -19.75
C VAL A 69 -5.64 -22.12 -18.84
N ILE A 70 -6.30 -22.84 -17.94
CA ILE A 70 -7.25 -22.25 -16.98
C ILE A 70 -6.55 -21.23 -16.08
N LEU A 71 -5.35 -21.56 -15.56
CA LEU A 71 -4.55 -20.65 -14.73
C LEU A 71 -4.17 -19.36 -15.47
N VAL A 72 -3.73 -19.47 -16.73
CA VAL A 72 -3.41 -18.30 -17.56
C VAL A 72 -4.64 -17.43 -17.79
N TRP A 73 -5.77 -18.06 -18.12
CA TRP A 73 -7.02 -17.35 -18.37
C TRP A 73 -7.51 -16.60 -17.12
N ALA A 74 -7.54 -17.28 -15.97
CA ALA A 74 -7.91 -16.69 -14.68
C ALA A 74 -7.00 -15.52 -14.29
N GLY A 75 -5.67 -15.66 -14.50
CA GLY A 75 -4.72 -14.58 -14.23
C GLY A 75 -4.94 -13.35 -15.12
N ARG A 76 -5.29 -13.55 -16.41
CA ARG A 76 -5.62 -12.45 -17.34
C ARG A 76 -6.91 -11.74 -16.95
N GLU A 77 -7.96 -12.47 -16.57
CA GLU A 77 -9.20 -11.86 -16.10
C GLU A 77 -8.98 -11.05 -14.83
N HIS A 78 -8.25 -11.59 -13.86
CA HIS A 78 -7.89 -10.84 -12.64
C HIS A 78 -7.11 -9.55 -12.95
N LYS A 79 -6.22 -9.56 -13.96
CA LYS A 79 -5.53 -8.35 -14.42
C LYS A 79 -6.48 -7.30 -14.98
N LYS A 80 -7.47 -7.71 -15.78
CA LYS A 80 -8.49 -6.79 -16.31
C LYS A 80 -9.33 -6.18 -15.18
N GLU A 81 -9.70 -6.98 -14.19
CA GLU A 81 -10.45 -6.51 -13.02
C GLU A 81 -9.64 -5.52 -12.18
N LEU A 82 -8.36 -5.79 -11.91
CA LEU A 82 -7.46 -4.86 -11.23
C LEU A 82 -7.30 -3.55 -12.00
N ALA A 83 -7.11 -3.62 -13.32
CA ALA A 83 -7.02 -2.43 -14.17
C ALA A 83 -8.33 -1.62 -14.14
N ARG A 84 -9.49 -2.29 -14.12
CA ARG A 84 -10.80 -1.65 -14.01
C ARG A 84 -11.02 -0.99 -12.65
N LYS A 85 -10.63 -1.67 -11.55
CA LYS A 85 -10.66 -1.10 -10.19
C LYS A 85 -9.75 0.11 -10.07
N ASN A 86 -8.50 0.01 -10.54
CA ASN A 86 -7.57 1.13 -10.54
C ASN A 86 -8.12 2.31 -11.34
N LYS A 87 -8.59 2.09 -12.58
CA LYS A 87 -9.19 3.16 -13.40
C LYS A 87 -10.41 3.80 -12.74
N LYS A 88 -11.25 3.03 -12.03
CA LYS A 88 -12.38 3.56 -11.25
C LYS A 88 -11.89 4.38 -10.06
N THR A 89 -10.87 3.93 -9.34
CA THR A 89 -10.22 4.70 -8.26
C THR A 89 -9.63 6.00 -8.79
N THR A 90 -8.89 5.97 -9.90
CA THR A 90 -8.29 7.18 -10.51
C THR A 90 -9.33 8.12 -11.13
N ALA A 91 -10.45 7.60 -11.63
CA ALA A 91 -11.56 8.41 -12.13
C ALA A 91 -12.40 9.06 -11.01
N VAL A 92 -12.41 8.47 -9.80
CA VAL A 92 -13.00 9.08 -8.60
C VAL A 92 -12.04 10.09 -7.97
N THR A 93 -10.73 9.97 -8.19
CA THR A 93 -9.78 11.08 -8.05
C THR A 93 -9.89 12.02 -9.25
N ALA A 94 -11.08 12.60 -9.46
CA ALA A 94 -11.13 13.86 -10.17
C ALA A 94 -10.13 14.78 -9.46
N HIS A 95 -9.13 15.28 -10.19
CA HIS A 95 -8.43 16.49 -9.79
C HIS A 95 -9.52 17.54 -9.65
N VAL A 96 -10.08 17.65 -8.45
CA VAL A 96 -10.54 18.94 -7.95
C VAL A 96 -9.31 19.82 -8.19
N PRO A 97 -9.36 20.82 -9.08
CA PRO A 97 -8.28 21.77 -9.12
C PRO A 97 -8.12 22.21 -7.67
N LEU A 98 -6.95 21.94 -7.09
CA LEU A 98 -6.57 22.54 -5.83
C LEU A 98 -6.50 24.02 -6.16
N VAL A 99 -7.65 24.69 -6.05
CA VAL A 99 -7.67 26.07 -5.68
C VAL A 99 -7.02 26.02 -4.31
N GLU A 100 -5.71 26.30 -4.26
CA GLU A 100 -5.04 26.70 -3.04
C GLU A 100 -5.78 27.96 -2.58
N VAL A 101 -6.91 27.75 -1.92
CA VAL A 101 -7.51 28.80 -1.12
C VAL A 101 -6.55 28.89 0.05
N ASP A 102 -5.64 29.87 -0.04
CA ASP A 102 -4.79 30.27 1.06
C ASP A 102 -5.72 30.75 2.18
N MET A 103 -6.19 29.80 2.99
CA MET A 103 -6.91 30.03 4.23
C MET A 103 -5.89 29.83 5.35
N PRO A 104 -5.05 30.84 5.63
CA PRO A 104 -4.00 30.74 6.64
C PRO A 104 -4.57 30.39 8.02
N TRP A 105 -5.82 30.76 8.30
CA TRP A 105 -6.51 30.36 9.55
C TRP A 105 -6.73 28.84 9.63
N LEU A 106 -7.20 28.17 8.57
CA LEU A 106 -7.47 26.72 8.57
C LEU A 106 -6.19 25.87 8.76
N SER A 107 -5.02 26.46 8.48
CA SER A 107 -3.72 25.77 8.51
C SER A 107 -3.26 25.30 9.89
N LEU A 108 -3.74 25.96 10.96
CA LEU A 108 -3.17 25.79 12.30
C LEU A 108 -3.79 24.63 13.09
N LYS A 109 -4.88 24.02 12.60
CA LYS A 109 -5.55 22.90 13.27
C LYS A 109 -4.97 21.53 12.91
N GLU A 110 -4.32 21.38 11.77
CA GLU A 110 -3.66 20.12 11.40
C GLU A 110 -2.16 20.21 11.61
N ILE A 111 -1.69 19.67 12.73
CA ILE A 111 -0.29 19.78 13.13
C ILE A 111 0.37 18.42 13.28
N GLY A 112 1.69 18.42 13.15
CA GLY A 112 2.53 17.29 13.55
C GLY A 112 3.74 17.74 14.32
N PHE A 113 4.18 16.94 15.29
CA PHE A 113 5.30 17.27 16.16
C PHE A 113 5.89 15.99 16.76
N SER A 114 7.16 16.02 17.11
CA SER A 114 7.79 14.97 17.91
C SER A 114 7.48 15.19 19.38
N TYR A 115 7.16 14.14 20.13
CA TYR A 115 6.69 14.26 21.51
C TYR A 115 7.37 13.25 22.44
N PHE A 116 7.86 13.73 23.58
CA PHE A 116 8.39 12.87 24.65
C PHE A 116 7.26 12.20 25.43
N ASP A 117 7.22 10.87 25.43
CA ASP A 117 6.35 10.11 26.34
C ASP A 117 6.87 10.15 27.79
N TYR A 118 6.14 9.53 28.71
CA TYR A 118 6.49 9.56 30.14
C TYR A 118 7.74 8.73 30.46
N GLU A 119 8.15 7.86 29.54
CA GLU A 119 9.38 7.07 29.63
C GLU A 119 10.58 7.79 28.97
N GLY A 120 10.38 9.01 28.47
CA GLY A 120 11.40 9.80 27.77
C GLY A 120 11.65 9.36 26.33
N LYS A 121 10.83 8.46 25.76
CA LYS A 121 10.94 8.07 24.35
C LYS A 121 10.23 9.09 23.48
N VAL A 122 10.85 9.41 22.36
CA VAL A 122 10.28 10.34 21.37
C VAL A 122 9.46 9.57 20.36
N ALA A 123 8.25 10.05 20.09
CA ALA A 123 7.44 9.57 18.98
C ALA A 123 6.78 10.72 18.24
N TYR A 124 6.76 10.62 16.91
CA TYR A 124 6.05 11.59 16.06
C TYR A 124 4.53 11.45 16.22
N ARG A 125 3.86 12.59 16.41
CA ARG A 125 2.41 12.70 16.55
C ARG A 125 1.86 13.57 15.43
N ARG A 126 0.73 13.16 14.89
CA ARG A 126 -0.13 13.99 14.03
C ARG A 126 -1.45 14.18 14.77
N VAL A 127 -1.86 15.44 14.90
CA VAL A 127 -2.97 15.84 15.74
C VAL A 127 -3.84 16.83 14.97
N ASP A 128 -5.14 16.55 14.97
CA ASP A 128 -6.15 17.52 14.54
C ASP A 128 -6.63 18.25 15.81
N VAL A 129 -6.26 19.51 15.95
CA VAL A 129 -6.46 20.31 17.16
C VAL A 129 -7.93 20.69 17.30
N GLU A 130 -8.52 20.26 18.41
CA GLU A 130 -9.85 20.67 18.86
C GLU A 130 -9.76 22.00 19.61
N SER A 131 -8.87 22.08 20.60
CA SER A 131 -8.66 23.26 21.44
C SER A 131 -7.24 23.32 21.99
N CYS A 132 -6.80 24.50 22.42
CA CYS A 132 -5.56 24.70 23.16
C CYS A 132 -5.79 25.69 24.30
N ASP A 133 -5.29 25.39 25.49
CA ASP A 133 -5.46 26.22 26.71
C ASP A 133 -4.16 26.96 27.11
N GLY A 134 -3.19 27.01 26.19
CA GLY A 134 -1.87 27.63 26.40
C GLY A 134 -0.85 26.74 27.11
N MET A 135 -1.25 25.59 27.64
CA MET A 135 -0.36 24.59 28.24
C MET A 135 -0.47 23.22 27.54
N PHE A 136 -1.68 22.88 27.12
CA PHE A 136 -2.04 21.63 26.48
C PHE A 136 -2.71 21.89 25.13
N ILE A 137 -2.34 21.05 24.17
CA ILE A 137 -3.04 20.88 22.90
C ILE A 137 -3.98 19.69 23.05
N LYS A 138 -5.29 19.91 22.94
CA LYS A 138 -6.29 18.84 22.90
C LYS A 138 -6.71 18.59 21.46
N GLY A 139 -6.69 17.34 21.04
CA GLY A 139 -7.06 17.01 19.67
C GLY A 139 -7.08 15.52 19.38
N TYR A 140 -7.53 15.19 18.17
CA TYR A 140 -7.57 13.81 17.69
C TYR A 140 -6.17 13.36 17.28
N CYS A 141 -5.62 12.38 17.99
CA CYS A 141 -4.31 11.82 17.69
C CYS A 141 -4.44 10.70 16.66
N HIS A 142 -3.89 10.88 15.46
CA HIS A 142 -3.95 9.86 14.39
C HIS A 142 -3.17 8.59 14.70
N PHE A 143 -2.17 8.67 15.59
CA PHE A 143 -1.39 7.49 16.01
C PHE A 143 -2.23 6.57 16.90
N HIS A 144 -2.90 7.14 17.92
CA HIS A 144 -3.71 6.38 18.87
C HIS A 144 -5.16 6.20 18.40
N ARG A 145 -5.58 6.97 17.39
CA ARG A 145 -6.95 7.02 16.85
C ARG A 145 -8.00 7.41 17.90
N GLU A 146 -7.64 8.35 18.75
CA GLU A 146 -8.51 8.85 19.83
C GLU A 146 -8.15 10.29 20.22
N MET A 147 -9.03 10.94 20.99
CA MET A 147 -8.79 12.27 21.55
C MET A 147 -7.73 12.20 22.66
N ARG A 148 -6.72 13.05 22.58
CA ARG A 148 -5.66 13.15 23.59
C ARG A 148 -5.26 14.60 23.84
N ALA A 149 -4.66 14.82 25.00
CA ALA A 149 -4.02 16.07 25.38
C ALA A 149 -2.49 15.91 25.32
N PHE A 150 -1.81 16.93 24.81
CA PHE A 150 -0.36 16.99 24.67
C PHE A 150 0.17 18.25 25.32
N GLU A 151 1.10 18.12 26.24
CA GLU A 151 1.71 19.26 26.93
C GLU A 151 2.75 19.93 26.03
N LEU A 152 2.65 21.25 25.86
CA LEU A 152 3.52 21.99 24.92
C LEU A 152 5.01 21.83 25.25
N VAL A 153 5.36 21.78 26.54
CA VAL A 153 6.74 21.64 27.04
C VAL A 153 7.38 20.30 26.66
N ARG A 154 6.57 19.28 26.35
CA ARG A 154 7.03 17.94 25.98
C ARG A 154 7.17 17.72 24.48
N ILE A 155 6.91 18.76 23.69
CA ILE A 155 7.19 18.77 22.27
C ILE A 155 8.71 18.87 22.08
N GLU A 156 9.28 17.88 21.41
CA GLU A 156 10.71 17.82 21.16
C GLU A 156 11.15 19.03 20.35
N SER A 157 12.21 19.69 20.84
CA SER A 157 12.78 20.93 20.27
C SER A 157 11.79 22.11 20.19
N GLY A 158 10.57 21.99 20.73
CA GLY A 158 9.53 23.01 20.59
C GLY A 158 9.09 23.25 19.15
N ILE A 159 9.22 22.27 18.24
CA ILE A 159 8.92 22.46 16.81
C ILE A 159 7.56 21.85 16.45
N ILE A 160 6.71 22.65 15.82
CA ILE A 160 5.46 22.23 15.19
C ILE A 160 5.61 22.26 13.66
N ILE A 161 5.06 21.23 13.01
CA ILE A 161 4.98 21.10 11.55
C ILE A 161 3.53 21.30 11.13
N LEU A 162 3.26 22.31 10.32
CA LEU A 162 1.95 22.54 9.72
C LEU A 162 1.73 21.53 8.60
N ARG A 163 0.68 20.70 8.68
CA ARG A 163 0.52 19.56 7.78
C ARG A 163 0.11 19.95 6.36
N ASN A 164 -0.59 21.06 6.22
CA ASN A 164 -1.05 21.55 4.92
C ASN A 164 0.09 22.14 4.07
N THR A 165 1.06 22.80 4.70
CA THR A 165 2.18 23.47 4.01
C THR A 165 3.52 22.76 4.16
N GLY A 166 3.66 21.87 5.14
CA GLY A 166 4.93 21.25 5.52
C GLY A 166 5.92 22.21 6.20
N LYS A 167 5.54 23.47 6.43
CA LYS A 167 6.38 24.45 7.11
C LYS A 167 6.52 24.10 8.59
N THR A 168 7.70 24.38 9.13
CA THR A 168 7.99 24.23 10.55
C THR A 168 7.97 25.59 11.24
N MET A 169 7.49 25.63 12.48
CA MET A 169 7.50 26.83 13.30
C MET A 169 7.70 26.45 14.78
N ASP A 170 8.15 27.42 15.58
CA ASP A 170 8.25 27.28 17.03
C ASP A 170 6.86 27.15 17.66
N VAL A 171 6.78 26.37 18.75
CA VAL A 171 5.54 26.04 19.45
C VAL A 171 4.85 27.30 20.01
N ASN A 172 5.61 28.29 20.49
CA ASN A 172 5.03 29.52 21.02
C ASN A 172 4.53 30.41 19.89
N SER A 173 5.26 30.45 18.77
CA SER A 173 4.82 31.17 17.57
C SER A 173 3.51 30.58 17.02
N TRP A 174 3.40 29.24 17.04
CA TRP A 174 2.16 28.55 16.66
C TRP A 174 1.03 28.87 17.62
N LEU A 175 1.28 28.86 18.94
CA LEU A 175 0.26 29.15 19.95
C LEU A 175 -0.31 30.56 19.78
N VAL A 176 0.54 31.57 19.59
CA VAL A 176 0.11 32.96 19.33
C VAL A 176 -0.77 33.02 18.09
N ALA A 177 -0.31 32.44 16.98
CA ALA A 177 -1.08 32.42 15.73
C ALA A 177 -2.41 31.66 15.88
N TYR A 178 -2.44 30.58 16.67
CA TYR A 178 -3.65 29.79 16.92
C TYR A 178 -4.67 30.60 17.71
N VAL A 179 -4.25 31.25 18.79
CA VAL A 179 -5.11 32.11 19.62
C VAL A 179 -5.65 33.28 18.79
N GLU A 180 -4.79 33.98 18.03
CA GLU A 180 -5.23 35.09 17.16
C GLU A 180 -6.28 34.65 16.13
N ALA A 181 -6.17 33.43 15.62
CA ALA A 181 -7.08 32.90 14.60
C ALA A 181 -8.38 32.33 15.16
N TYR A 182 -8.39 31.80 16.39
CA TYR A 182 -9.48 30.97 16.91
C TYR A 182 -10.09 31.42 18.25
N ASP A 183 -9.50 32.39 18.95
CA ASP A 183 -9.99 32.91 20.24
C ASP A 183 -10.96 34.11 20.05
N ARG A 184 -11.84 34.02 19.04
CA ARG A 184 -12.91 35.02 18.78
C ARG A 184 -14.28 34.53 19.23
#